data_AF-A0A7K2P7L3-F1
#
_entry.id   AF-A0A7K2P7L3-F1
#
_cell.length_a   1.000
_cell.length_b   1.000
_cell.length_c   1.000
_cell.angle_alpha   90.00
_cell.angle_beta   90.00
_cell.angle_gamma   90.00
#
_symmetry.space_group_name_H-M   'P 1'
#
loop_
_entity.id
_entity.type
_entity.pdbx_description
1 polymer ?
#
loop_
_entity_poly.entity_id
_entity_poly.type
_entity_poly.pdbx_seq_one_letter_code
_entity_poly.pdbx_strand_id
1 'polypeptide(L)' 'MAKVRVYELAKEFGVESKVVMAKLQELGEFVRSASSTIEAPVVRKLTDAFQQGGGNG' A
#
# COMPACT_ATOMS: atom_id res chain seq x y z
N MET A 1 -17.12 -2.59 -1.48
CA MET A 1 -15.89 -2.54 -0.66
C MET A 1 -15.25 -1.17 -0.86
N ALA A 2 -14.84 -0.51 0.22
CA ALA A 2 -14.33 0.85 0.16
C ALA A 2 -13.01 0.91 -0.62
N LYS A 3 -12.92 1.85 -1.56
CA LYS A 3 -11.68 2.19 -2.24
C LYS A 3 -10.91 3.11 -1.32
N VAL A 4 -9.71 2.70 -0.90
CA VAL A 4 -8.88 3.50 0.02
C VAL A 4 -7.83 4.26 -0.79
N ARG A 5 -7.51 5.50 -0.42
CA ARG A 5 -6.47 6.26 -1.11
C ARG A 5 -5.08 5.94 -0.56
N VAL A 6 -4.06 6.05 -1.42
CA VAL A 6 -2.65 5.78 -1.06
C VAL A 6 -2.21 6.60 0.17
N TYR A 7 -2.57 7.88 0.25
CA TYR A 7 -2.18 8.72 1.40
C TYR A 7 -2.84 8.30 2.71
N GLU A 8 -4.02 7.68 2.67
CA GLU A 8 -4.71 7.19 3.87
C GLU A 8 -4.01 5.95 4.38
N LEU A 9 -3.71 5.00 3.48
CA LEU A 9 -2.92 3.82 3.80
C LEU A 9 -1.54 4.18 4.35
N ALA A 10 -0.88 5.18 3.75
CA ALA A 10 0.40 5.66 4.25
C ALA A 10 0.30 6.15 5.71
N LYS A 11 -0.75 6.90 6.05
CA LYS A 11 -1.02 7.34 7.43
C LYS A 11 -1.32 6.16 8.36
N GLU A 12 -2.11 5.17 7.92
CA GLU A 12 -2.43 3.97 8.70
C GLU A 12 -1.18 3.13 8.99
N PHE A 13 -0.29 2.98 8.02
CA PHE A 13 0.98 2.27 8.19
C PHE A 13 2.05 3.11 8.91
N GLY A 14 1.81 4.41 9.14
CA GLY A 14 2.80 5.32 9.73
C GLY A 14 4.02 5.56 8.84
N VAL A 15 3.88 5.44 7.52
CA VAL A 15 4.95 5.63 6.54
C VAL A 15 4.62 6.77 5.57
N GLU A 16 5.62 7.23 4.82
CA GLU A 16 5.38 8.22 3.78
C GLU A 16 4.68 7.63 2.56
N SER A 17 3.88 8.43 1.85
CA SER A 17 3.17 7.98 0.64
C SER A 17 4.10 7.43 -0.43
N LYS A 18 5.33 7.96 -0.54
CA LYS A 18 6.35 7.45 -1.47
C LYS A 18 6.74 6.00 -1.18
N VAL A 19 6.77 5.60 0.10
CA VAL A 19 7.12 4.23 0.53
C VAL A 19 6.00 3.27 0.13
N VAL A 20 4.74 3.68 0.35
CA VAL A 20 3.58 2.90 -0.10
C VAL A 20 3.57 2.75 -1.63
N MET A 21 3.81 3.84 -2.36
CA MET A 21 3.87 3.79 -3.83
C MET A 21 4.99 2.87 -4.32
N ALA A 22 6.17 2.90 -3.70
CA ALA A 22 7.27 2.01 -4.03
C ALA A 22 6.91 0.54 -3.78
N LYS A 23 6.28 0.21 -2.63
CA LYS A 23 5.84 -1.17 -2.37
C LYS A 23 4.74 -1.65 -3.29
N LEU A 24 3.80 -0.79 -3.66
CA LEU A 24 2.81 -1.13 -4.68
C LEU A 24 3.50 -1.46 -6.01
N GLN A 25 4.49 -0.67 -6.42
CA GLN A 25 5.24 -0.91 -7.64
C GLN A 25 6.03 -2.23 -7.59
N GLU A 26 6.65 -2.59 -6.46
CA GLU A 26 7.30 -3.88 -6.27
C GLU A 26 6.33 -5.06 -6.37
N LEU A 27 5.07 -4.87 -5.95
CA LEU A 27 3.99 -5.85 -6.07
C LEU A 27 3.36 -5.90 -7.48
N GLY A 28 3.86 -5.11 -8.43
CA GLY A 28 3.35 -5.01 -9.80
C GLY A 28 2.11 -4.10 -9.94
N GLU A 29 1.79 -3.33 -8.92
CA GLU A 29 0.62 -2.43 -8.85
C GLU A 29 1.08 -0.98 -9.02
N PHE A 30 0.78 -0.35 -10.15
CA PHE A 30 1.25 1.01 -10.45
C PHE A 30 0.21 2.06 -10.07
N VAL A 31 0.61 3.04 -9.26
CA VAL A 31 -0.23 4.18 -8.87
C VAL A 31 0.38 5.50 -9.36
N ARG A 32 -0.46 6.37 -9.90
CA ARG A 32 -0.02 7.67 -10.45
C ARG A 32 0.41 8.69 -9.39
N SER A 33 -0.26 8.70 -8.23
CA SER A 33 -0.02 9.68 -7.17
C SER A 33 -0.57 9.19 -5.83
N ALA A 34 -0.24 9.90 -4.74
CA ALA A 34 -0.77 9.62 -3.40
C ALA A 34 -2.31 9.78 -3.30
N SER A 35 -2.93 10.48 -4.25
CA SER A 35 -4.39 10.64 -4.35
C SER A 35 -5.09 9.49 -5.08
N SER A 36 -4.35 8.57 -5.70
CA SER A 36 -4.90 7.39 -6.36
C SER A 36 -5.65 6.50 -5.37
N THR A 37 -6.77 5.94 -5.83
CA THR A 37 -7.55 4.94 -5.09
C THR A 37 -7.05 3.54 -5.37
N ILE A 38 -7.07 2.70 -4.35
CA ILE A 38 -6.64 1.31 -4.38
C ILE A 38 -7.86 0.41 -4.14
N GLU A 39 -7.95 -0.66 -4.93
CA GLU A 39 -8.98 -1.69 -4.76
C GLU A 39 -8.65 -2.59 -3.55
N ALA A 40 -9.68 -3.08 -2.87
CA ALA A 40 -9.55 -3.94 -1.69
C ALA A 40 -8.53 -5.11 -1.81
N PRO A 41 -8.44 -5.88 -2.92
CA PRO A 41 -7.42 -6.93 -3.05
C PRO A 41 -5.99 -6.39 -3.04
N VAL A 42 -5.75 -5.21 -3.59
CA VAL A 42 -4.42 -4.58 -3.62
C VAL A 42 -4.06 -4.03 -2.24
N VAL A 43 -5.02 -3.45 -1.51
CA VAL A 43 -4.83 -3.06 -0.11
C VAL A 43 -4.40 -4.26 0.73
N ARG A 44 -5.04 -5.41 0.53
CA ARG A 44 -4.69 -6.64 1.25
C ARG A 44 -3.29 -7.15 0.91
N LYS A 45 -2.90 -7.18 -0.37
CA LYS A 45 -1.52 -7.53 -0.79
C LYS A 45 -0.49 -6.58 -0.19
N LEU A 46 -0.77 -5.27 -0.22
CA LEU A 46 0.11 -4.25 0.35
C LEU A 46 0.28 -4.45 1.86
N THR A 47 -0.84 -4.64 2.58
CA THR A 47 -0.83 -4.90 4.03
C THR A 47 -0.05 -6.17 4.36
N ASP A 48 -0.29 -7.25 3.61
CA ASP A 48 0.42 -8.52 3.75
C ASP A 48 1.92 -8.36 3.47
N ALA A 49 2.32 -7.57 2.47
CA ALA A 49 3.72 -7.27 2.19
C ALA A 49 4.40 -6.47 3.32
N PHE A 50 3.70 -5.49 3.91
CA PHE A 50 4.19 -4.74 5.07
C PHE A 50 4.24 -5.61 6.35
N GLN A 51 3.35 -6.58 6.50
CA GLN A 51 3.35 -7.52 7.64
C GLN A 51 4.39 -8.65 7.47
N GLN A 52 4.52 -9.24 6.28
CA GLN A 52 5.52 -10.27 5.98
C GLN A 52 6.95 -9.70 6.00
N GLY A 53 7.15 -8.43 5.66
CA GLY A 53 8.44 -7.74 5.81
C GLY A 53 8.86 -7.48 7.27
N GLY A 54 7.98 -7.73 8.25
CA GLY A 54 8.23 -7.53 9.68
C GLY A 54 8.11 -8.79 10.54
N GLY A 55 7.89 -9.96 9.93
CA GLY A 55 7.69 -11.18 10.70
C GLY A 55 7.70 -12.45 9.86
N ASN A 56 8.89 -12.92 9.46
CA ASN A 56 9.26 -14.33 9.54
C ASN A 56 10.72 -14.58 9.15
N GLY A 57 11.46 -15.28 10.03
CA GLY A 57 12.71 -15.98 9.70
C GLY A 57 13.97 -15.37 10.29
#